data_AF-A0AAQ4DXH1-F1
#
_entry.id   AF-A0AAQ4DXH1-F1
#
_cell.length_a   1.000
_cell.length_b   1.000
_cell.length_c   1.000
_cell.angle_alpha   90.00
_cell.angle_beta   90.00
_cell.angle_gamma   90.00
#
_symmetry.space_group_name_H-M   'P 1'
#
loop_
_entity.id
_entity.type
_entity.pdbx_description
1 polymer ?
#
loop_
_entity_poly.entity_id
_entity_poly.type
_entity_poly.pdbx_seq_one_letter_code
_entity_poly.pdbx_strand_id
1 'polypeptide(L)'
;MYTHMGKEISFLAFHPDSEPDEAYITEDMRDKAYNICREFLSGTWKSISSRDMVFKSVSGGLSNLLYYCSLPETHTPLYGEPSQVLMRMYGQIPSEGSDTTVTESVICTLLSERNLGPKLYGVFPGGRLEEYIPVSGPLLSCSL
;
A
#
# COMPACT_ATOMS: atom_id res chain seq x y z
N MET A 1 20.86 17.18 30.25
CA MET A 1 19.56 17.03 30.93
C MET A 1 18.48 17.37 29.92
N TYR A 2 17.71 16.36 29.52
CA TYR A 2 16.56 16.48 28.64
C TYR A 2 15.42 17.24 29.33
N THR A 3 14.70 18.09 28.59
CA THR A 3 13.26 18.28 28.81
C THR A 3 12.57 18.75 27.52
N HIS A 4 11.76 17.84 26.99
CA HIS A 4 10.51 18.01 26.24
C HIS A 4 10.26 19.30 25.46
N MET A 5 10.25 19.17 24.13
CA MET A 5 9.50 20.05 23.24
C MET A 5 8.30 19.25 22.71
N GLY A 6 7.14 19.43 23.35
CA GLY A 6 5.87 18.92 22.86
C GLY A 6 5.46 19.72 21.63
N LYS A 7 5.32 19.05 20.47
CA LYS A 7 4.64 19.62 19.32
C LYS A 7 3.16 19.31 19.45
N GLU A 8 2.42 20.31 19.90
CA GLU A 8 0.97 20.37 19.83
C GLU A 8 0.58 20.49 18.35
N ILE A 9 -0.10 19.47 17.82
CA ILE A 9 -0.55 19.44 16.43
C ILE A 9 -1.81 20.30 16.36
N SER A 10 -1.69 21.46 15.71
CA SER A 10 -2.80 22.37 15.48
C SER A 10 -3.89 21.70 14.64
N PHE A 11 -4.95 21.26 15.32
CA PHE A 11 -6.27 21.09 14.76
C PHE A 11 -6.75 22.47 14.29
N LEU A 12 -6.77 22.75 12.98
CA LEU A 12 -7.66 23.70 12.30
C LEU A 12 -7.17 23.97 10.87
N ALA A 13 -7.74 23.24 9.90
CA ALA A 13 -8.06 23.74 8.56
C ALA A 13 -8.95 22.69 7.85
N PHE A 14 -10.16 22.49 8.37
CA PHE A 14 -11.20 21.74 7.67
C PHE A 14 -11.88 22.72 6.70
N HIS A 15 -11.44 22.75 5.44
CA HIS A 15 -12.11 23.49 4.38
C HIS A 15 -13.23 22.61 3.79
N PRO A 16 -14.50 23.04 3.81
CA PRO A 16 -15.64 22.18 3.46
C PRO A 16 -15.85 21.93 1.96
N ASP A 17 -14.95 22.41 1.08
CA ASP A 17 -15.10 22.32 -0.38
C ASP A 17 -13.98 21.52 -1.10
N SER A 18 -13.15 20.76 -0.37
CA SER A 18 -12.16 19.86 -1.01
C SER A 18 -12.76 18.47 -1.22
N GLU A 19 -12.75 17.96 -2.45
CA GLU A 19 -13.21 16.60 -2.77
C GLU A 19 -12.49 15.53 -1.93
N PRO A 20 -13.20 14.48 -1.45
CA PRO A 20 -12.71 13.63 -0.36
C PRO A 20 -11.99 12.35 -0.84
N ASP A 21 -11.02 12.45 -1.75
CA ASP A 21 -10.28 11.23 -2.20
C ASP A 21 -8.75 11.38 -2.41
N GLU A 22 -8.17 12.56 -2.19
CA GLU A 22 -6.71 12.73 -2.10
C GLU A 22 -6.29 12.86 -0.64
N ALA A 23 -6.41 11.77 0.12
CA ALA A 23 -5.80 11.69 1.44
C ALA A 23 -4.28 11.90 1.31
N TYR A 24 -3.83 13.13 1.60
CA TYR A 24 -2.44 13.63 1.63
C TYR A 24 -1.38 12.53 1.46
N ILE A 25 -1.03 12.23 0.21
CA ILE A 25 0.15 11.41 -0.07
C ILE A 25 1.36 12.25 0.32
N THR A 26 1.99 11.92 1.44
CA THR A 26 3.22 12.58 1.87
C THR A 26 4.42 11.98 1.14
N GLU A 27 5.46 12.79 0.93
CA GLU A 27 6.75 12.30 0.41
C GLU A 27 7.32 11.20 1.32
N ASP A 28 7.13 11.29 2.63
CA ASP A 28 7.52 10.25 3.59
C ASP A 28 6.82 8.90 3.31
N MET A 29 5.53 8.92 2.94
CA MET A 29 4.79 7.71 2.61
C MET A 29 5.27 7.11 1.28
N ARG A 30 5.56 7.95 0.29
CA ARG A 30 6.15 7.53 -0.98
C ARG A 30 7.50 6.86 -0.75
N ASP A 31 8.38 7.50 0.01
CA ASP A 31 9.72 6.97 0.31
C ASP A 31 9.63 5.64 1.06
N LYS A 32 8.72 5.53 2.02
CA LYS A 32 8.44 4.26 2.71
C LYS A 32 7.97 3.19 1.73
N ALA A 33 6.98 3.50 0.89
CA ALA A 33 6.45 2.55 -0.08
C ALA A 33 7.52 2.10 -1.09
N TYR A 34 8.33 3.06 -1.58
CA TYR A 34 9.44 2.79 -2.47
C TYR A 34 10.46 1.85 -1.84
N ASN A 35 10.89 2.09 -0.60
CA ASN A 35 11.85 1.23 0.08
C ASN A 35 11.34 -0.21 0.22
N ILE A 36 10.06 -0.37 0.59
CA ILE A 36 9.42 -1.68 0.66
C ILE A 36 9.41 -2.37 -0.72
N CYS A 37 8.94 -1.69 -1.77
CA CYS A 37 8.93 -2.24 -3.13
C CYS A 37 10.34 -2.64 -3.58
N ARG A 38 11.33 -1.78 -3.35
CA ARG A 38 12.74 -2.00 -3.70
C ARG A 38 13.33 -3.24 -3.03
N GLU A 39 13.01 -3.45 -1.75
CA GLU A 39 13.53 -4.59 -0.97
C GLU A 39 12.88 -5.90 -1.41
N PHE A 40 11.55 -5.93 -1.49
CA PHE A 40 10.79 -7.16 -1.75
C PHE A 40 10.77 -7.58 -3.21
N LEU A 41 10.63 -6.62 -4.15
CA LEU A 41 10.49 -6.93 -5.58
C LEU A 41 11.85 -7.05 -6.27
N SER A 42 12.88 -6.38 -5.75
CA SER A 42 14.24 -6.39 -6.31
C SER A 42 14.26 -6.01 -7.81
N GLY A 43 15.23 -6.49 -8.59
CA GLY A 43 15.32 -6.23 -10.03
C GLY A 43 15.36 -4.74 -10.38
N THR A 44 14.58 -4.34 -11.38
CA THR A 44 14.47 -2.96 -11.85
C THR A 44 13.98 -1.98 -10.78
N TRP A 45 13.29 -2.43 -9.73
CA TRP A 45 12.92 -1.56 -8.60
C TRP A 45 14.12 -1.03 -7.82
N LYS A 46 15.29 -1.69 -7.90
CA LYS A 46 16.55 -1.20 -7.31
C LYS A 46 17.26 -0.15 -8.15
N SER A 47 16.89 0.03 -9.43
CA SER A 47 17.54 0.98 -10.34
C SER A 47 16.81 2.33 -10.48
N ILE A 48 15.56 2.43 -10.02
CA ILE A 48 14.80 3.70 -10.01
C ILE A 48 14.96 4.43 -8.68
N SER A 49 14.66 5.73 -8.63
CA SER A 49 14.51 6.48 -7.38
C SER A 49 13.05 6.50 -6.89
N SER A 50 12.84 6.88 -5.62
CA SER A 50 11.50 7.07 -5.05
C SER A 50 10.63 8.04 -5.87
N ARG A 51 11.24 9.08 -6.44
CA ARG A 51 10.54 10.09 -7.25
C ARG A 51 10.11 9.57 -8.61
N ASP A 52 10.83 8.60 -9.15
CA ASP A 52 10.51 7.98 -10.44
C ASP A 52 9.37 6.96 -10.32
N MET A 53 9.13 6.43 -9.11
CA MET A 53 8.06 5.50 -8.84
C MET A 53 6.70 6.19 -9.00
N VAL A 54 5.84 5.59 -9.83
CA VAL A 54 4.42 5.99 -9.87
C VAL A 54 3.78 5.52 -8.58
N PHE A 55 3.19 6.45 -7.83
CA PHE A 55 2.57 6.19 -6.54
C PHE A 55 1.22 6.90 -6.47
N LYS A 56 0.15 6.14 -6.26
CA LYS A 56 -1.22 6.65 -6.23
C LYS A 56 -2.00 6.00 -5.10
N SER A 57 -2.83 6.76 -4.39
CA SER A 57 -3.85 6.18 -3.52
C SER A 57 -4.88 5.44 -4.38
N VAL A 58 -5.41 4.34 -3.85
CA VAL A 58 -6.52 3.62 -4.44
C VAL A 58 -7.66 3.67 -3.45
N SER A 59 -8.84 4.09 -3.90
CA SER A 59 -10.04 4.06 -3.07
C SER A 59 -10.33 2.61 -2.66
N GLY A 60 -10.43 2.39 -1.35
CA GLY A 60 -10.66 1.10 -0.74
C GLY A 60 -11.71 1.23 0.37
N GLY A 61 -12.16 0.08 0.90
CA GLY A 61 -13.00 0.09 2.10
C GLY A 61 -12.32 0.77 3.29
N LEU A 62 -13.10 1.15 4.30
CA LEU A 62 -12.72 2.05 5.40
C LEU A 62 -11.48 1.62 6.22
N SER A 63 -11.06 0.35 6.18
CA SER A 63 -10.06 -0.22 7.10
C SER A 63 -8.65 -0.40 6.51
N ASN A 64 -8.48 -0.28 5.20
CA ASN A 64 -7.20 -0.56 4.53
C ASN A 64 -6.75 0.63 3.68
N LEU A 65 -5.54 1.13 3.92
CA LEU A 65 -4.93 2.09 3.01
C LEU A 65 -4.32 1.31 1.85
N LEU A 66 -4.78 1.61 0.64
CA LEU A 66 -4.34 0.95 -0.59
C LEU A 66 -3.55 1.93 -1.43
N TYR A 67 -2.40 1.48 -1.90
CA TYR A 67 -1.56 2.25 -2.80
C TYR A 67 -1.18 1.44 -4.03
N TYR A 68 -1.35 2.04 -5.19
CA TYR A 68 -0.80 1.55 -6.44
C TYR A 68 0.65 2.04 -6.57
N CYS A 69 1.57 1.10 -6.76
CA CYS A 69 2.98 1.38 -7.02
C CYS A 69 3.36 0.79 -8.38
N SER A 70 4.02 1.55 -9.25
CA SER A 70 4.61 1.00 -10.48
C SER A 70 5.97 1.58 -10.80
N LEU A 71 6.75 0.80 -11.55
CA LEU A 71 7.87 1.32 -12.33
C LEU A 71 7.37 2.40 -13.29
N PRO A 72 8.17 3.42 -13.60
CA PRO A 72 7.87 4.34 -14.69
C PRO A 72 7.91 3.61 -16.03
N GLU A 73 7.16 4.09 -17.02
CA GLU A 73 7.10 3.48 -18.37
C GLU A 73 8.46 3.36 -19.07
N THR A 74 9.44 4.16 -18.64
CA THR A 74 10.83 4.14 -19.13
C THR A 74 11.63 2.93 -18.64
N HIS A 75 11.11 2.14 -17.70
CA HIS A 75 11.81 1.04 -17.06
C HIS A 75 11.02 -0.27 -17.19
N THR A 76 11.67 -1.30 -17.76
CA THR A 76 11.05 -2.62 -17.93
C THR A 76 11.61 -3.61 -16.91
N PRO A 77 10.78 -4.55 -16.39
CA PRO A 77 11.26 -5.65 -15.59
C PRO A 77 12.29 -6.51 -16.34
N LEU A 78 13.31 -7.00 -15.63
CA LEU A 78 14.42 -7.75 -16.23
C LEU A 78 14.46 -9.22 -15.81
N TYR A 79 13.97 -9.55 -14.61
CA TYR A 79 14.14 -10.85 -13.96
C TYR A 79 12.81 -11.48 -13.54
N GLY A 80 11.69 -11.02 -14.11
CA GLY A 80 10.35 -11.52 -13.81
C GLY A 80 9.69 -10.88 -12.59
N GLU A 81 10.28 -9.84 -12.03
CA GLU A 81 9.63 -8.95 -11.06
C GLU A 81 8.42 -8.24 -11.69
N PRO A 82 7.37 -7.93 -10.92
CA PRO A 82 6.23 -7.20 -11.46
C PRO A 82 6.60 -5.76 -11.79
N SER A 83 6.05 -5.19 -12.87
CA SER A 83 6.17 -3.75 -13.16
C SER A 83 5.28 -2.89 -12.26
N GLN A 84 4.25 -3.50 -11.66
CA GLN A 84 3.27 -2.82 -10.81
C GLN A 84 2.76 -3.74 -9.71
N VAL A 85 2.44 -3.18 -8.56
CA VAL A 85 1.91 -3.89 -7.40
C VAL A 85 0.85 -3.07 -6.68
N LEU A 86 -0.01 -3.76 -5.94
CA LEU A 86 -0.89 -3.15 -4.97
C LEU A 86 -0.26 -3.30 -3.58
N MET A 87 0.07 -2.19 -2.95
CA MET A 87 0.48 -2.16 -1.56
C MET A 87 -0.75 -1.98 -0.68
N ARG A 88 -0.96 -2.92 0.25
CA ARG A 88 -2.00 -2.82 1.27
C ARG A 88 -1.37 -2.60 2.63
N MET A 89 -1.71 -1.49 3.26
CA MET A 89 -1.34 -1.18 4.63
C MET A 89 -2.54 -1.47 5.52
N TYR A 90 -2.33 -2.30 6.54
CA TYR A 90 -3.34 -2.53 7.57
C TYR A 90 -3.37 -1.30 8.47
N GLY A 91 -4.50 -0.61 8.56
CA GLY A 91 -4.64 0.59 9.37
C GLY A 91 -4.33 0.36 10.85
N GLN A 92 -3.94 1.43 11.56
CA GLN A 92 -3.72 1.48 13.01
C GLN A 92 -5.03 1.33 13.82
N ILE A 93 -5.94 0.48 13.39
CA ILE A 93 -7.05 0.09 14.27
C ILE A 93 -6.39 -0.75 15.36
N PRO A 94 -6.56 -0.45 16.65
CA PRO A 94 -6.23 -1.41 17.70
C PRO A 94 -7.24 -2.55 17.56
N SER A 95 -7.05 -3.42 16.56
CA SER A 95 -7.81 -4.66 16.47
C SER A 95 -7.25 -5.55 17.56
N GLU A 96 -8.01 -5.66 18.64
CA GLU A 96 -8.06 -6.83 19.51
C GLU A 96 -7.42 -8.07 18.85
N GLY A 97 -6.17 -8.36 19.19
CA GLY A 97 -5.47 -9.61 18.82
C GLY A 97 -4.59 -9.54 17.57
N SER A 98 -3.28 -9.71 17.80
CA SER A 98 -2.25 -10.05 16.79
C SER A 98 -2.66 -11.21 15.86
N ASP A 99 -3.51 -12.10 16.36
CA ASP A 99 -3.82 -13.38 15.74
C ASP A 99 -4.66 -13.24 14.46
N THR A 100 -5.45 -12.16 14.36
CA THR A 100 -6.27 -11.87 13.17
C THR A 100 -5.39 -11.55 11.97
N THR A 101 -4.38 -10.69 12.13
CA THR A 101 -3.43 -10.32 11.08
C THR A 101 -2.58 -11.50 10.59
N VAL A 102 -2.18 -12.39 11.52
CA VAL A 102 -1.45 -13.61 11.19
C VAL A 102 -2.35 -14.57 10.40
N THR A 103 -3.60 -14.76 10.85
CA THR A 103 -4.56 -15.64 10.19
C THR A 103 -4.89 -15.16 8.77
N GLU A 104 -5.14 -13.87 8.58
CA GLU A 104 -5.35 -13.28 7.25
C GLU A 104 -4.15 -13.50 6.33
N SER A 105 -2.93 -13.32 6.85
CA SER A 105 -1.70 -13.54 6.08
C SER A 105 -1.56 -14.99 5.63
N VAL A 106 -1.87 -15.96 6.51
CA VAL A 106 -1.87 -17.39 6.18
C VAL A 106 -2.92 -17.70 5.11
N ILE A 107 -4.14 -17.18 5.24
CA ILE A 107 -5.22 -17.37 4.27
C ILE A 107 -4.82 -16.81 2.91
N CYS A 108 -4.36 -15.55 2.85
CA CYS A 108 -3.92 -14.92 1.59
C CYS A 108 -2.78 -15.69 0.93
N THR A 109 -1.81 -16.17 1.72
CA THR A 109 -0.71 -17.00 1.21
C THR A 109 -1.26 -18.30 0.62
N LEU A 110 -2.12 -19.03 1.34
CA LEU A 110 -2.72 -20.28 0.87
C LEU A 110 -3.55 -20.14 -0.40
N LEU A 111 -4.26 -19.02 -0.55
CA LEU A 111 -5.05 -18.69 -1.74
C LEU A 111 -4.15 -18.33 -2.93
N SER A 112 -3.11 -17.52 -2.70
CA SER A 112 -2.12 -17.15 -3.73
C SER A 112 -1.41 -18.39 -4.29
N GLU A 113 -0.95 -19.30 -3.42
CA GLU A 113 -0.28 -20.54 -3.85
C GLU A 113 -1.16 -21.46 -4.70
N ARG A 114 -2.49 -21.34 -4.57
CA ARG A 114 -3.47 -22.09 -5.37
C ARG A 114 -4.02 -21.30 -6.55
N ASN A 115 -3.53 -20.08 -6.80
CA ASN A 115 -4.04 -19.16 -7.80
C ASN A 115 -5.56 -18.86 -7.62
N LEU A 116 -6.01 -18.83 -6.37
CA LEU A 116 -7.41 -18.53 -5.97
C LEU A 116 -7.57 -17.09 -5.47
N GLY A 117 -6.54 -16.26 -5.61
CA GLY A 117 -6.52 -14.85 -5.24
C GLY A 117 -5.34 -14.13 -5.91
N PRO A 118 -5.17 -12.83 -5.66
CA PRO A 118 -4.03 -12.07 -6.17
C PRO A 118 -2.71 -12.72 -5.76
N LYS A 119 -1.72 -12.72 -6.65
CA LYS A 119 -0.38 -13.19 -6.31
C LYS A 119 0.22 -12.37 -5.17
N LEU A 120 0.77 -13.03 -4.16
CA LEU A 120 1.44 -12.39 -3.04
C LEU A 120 2.95 -12.25 -3.34
N TYR A 121 3.46 -11.02 -3.32
CA TYR A 121 4.88 -10.74 -3.56
C TYR A 121 5.69 -10.56 -2.26
N GLY A 122 5.03 -10.18 -1.17
CA GLY A 122 5.70 -10.00 0.11
C GLY A 122 4.76 -9.61 1.22
N VAL A 123 5.12 -10.00 2.45
CA VAL A 123 4.44 -9.60 3.68
C VAL A 123 5.48 -8.88 4.55
N PHE A 124 5.09 -7.73 5.10
CA PHE A 124 5.96 -6.90 5.93
C PHE A 124 5.18 -6.40 7.16
N PRO A 125 5.86 -5.92 8.22
CA PRO A 125 5.18 -5.36 9.37
C PRO A 125 4.22 -4.23 8.99
N GLY A 126 2.92 -4.43 9.19
CA GLY A 126 1.88 -3.45 8.89
C GLY A 126 1.34 -3.48 7.46
N GLY A 127 1.72 -4.46 6.62
CA GLY A 127 1.15 -4.55 5.28
C GLY A 127 1.64 -5.71 4.43
N ARG A 128 1.26 -5.67 3.14
CA ARG A 128 1.66 -6.65 2.14
C ARG A 128 1.68 -6.06 0.73
N LEU A 129 2.43 -6.72 -0.16
CA LEU A 129 2.48 -6.45 -1.59
C LEU A 129 1.73 -7.55 -2.34
N GLU A 130 0.72 -7.16 -3.10
CA GLU A 130 -0.14 -8.03 -3.88
C GLU A 130 -0.04 -7.69 -5.37
N GLU A 131 -0.46 -8.62 -6.20
CA GLU A 131 -0.80 -8.35 -7.60
C GLU A 131 -1.87 -7.27 -7.70
N TYR A 132 -1.57 -6.26 -8.52
CA TYR A 132 -2.55 -5.27 -8.88
C TYR A 132 -3.49 -5.83 -9.94
N ILE A 133 -4.76 -6.00 -9.58
CA ILE A 133 -5.82 -6.39 -10.51
C ILE A 133 -6.57 -5.12 -10.92
N PRO A 134 -6.45 -4.65 -12.18
CA PRO A 134 -7.22 -3.52 -12.65
C PRO A 134 -8.70 -3.88 -12.64
N VAL A 135 -9.52 -3.05 -12.01
CA VAL A 135 -10.97 -3.25 -11.98
C VAL A 135 -11.53 -2.85 -13.34
N SER A 136 -11.82 -3.83 -14.18
CA SER A 136 -12.53 -3.65 -15.45
C SER A 136 -14.05 -3.71 -15.21
N GLY A 137 -14.65 -2.61 -14.75
CA GLY A 137 -16.11 -2.45 -14.66
C GLY A 137 -16.66 -2.25 -13.24
N PRO A 138 -17.92 -1.80 -13.10
CA PRO A 138 -18.52 -1.51 -11.79
C PRO A 138 -18.68 -2.81 -11.02
N LEU A 139 -17.85 -3.02 -10.00
CA LEU A 139 -18.16 -3.96 -8.94
C LEU A 139 -19.39 -3.40 -8.23
N LEU A 140 -20.56 -3.96 -8.56
CA LEU A 140 -21.81 -3.70 -7.86
C LEU A 140 -21.52 -3.76 -6.37
N SER A 141 -21.82 -2.67 -5.67
CA SER A 141 -21.79 -2.59 -4.22
C SER A 141 -22.48 -3.83 -3.67
N CYS A 142 -21.75 -4.68 -2.95
CA CYS A 142 -22.38 -5.53 -1.95
C CYS A 142 -22.88 -4.60 -0.86
N SER A 143 -24.05 -4.00 -1.11
CA SER A 143 -24.88 -3.44 -0.06
C SER A 143 -25.35 -4.62 0.78
N LEU A 144 -24.82 -4.73 2.00
CA LEU A 144 -25.50 -5.46 3.07
C LEU A 144 -26.74 -4.68 3.51
#